data_AF-A0A957UIN6-F1
#
_entry.id   AF-A0A957UIN6-F1
#
_cell.length_a   1.000
_cell.length_b   1.000
_cell.length_c   1.000
_cell.angle_alpha   90.00
_cell.angle_beta   90.00
_cell.angle_gamma   90.00
#
_symmetry.space_group_name_H-M   'P 1'
#
loop_
_entity.id
_entity.type
_entity.pdbx_description
1 polymer ?
#
loop_
_entity_poly.entity_id
_entity_poly.type
_entity_poly.pdbx_seq_one_letter_code
_entity_poly.pdbx_strand_id
1 'polypeptide(L)'
;FGVQVSHTSWLMHEFQTLYQLHKAGASVPEPIATSDNAILMDYVGDERRAAPTLNEIGLASGEAEALFHKVIHNITLMLERGWIHGDLSAYNILYWEGEITLIDFPQVADCAGNSQAHFILQRDVTRVCEYFASQGVRCDPQSIARQLWAHFSPLDEHDRLADWSRQEYDEA
;
A
#
# COMPACT_ATOMS: atom_id res chain seq x y z
N PHE A 1 31.08 2.47 -3.39
CA PHE A 1 30.72 1.05 -3.15
C PHE A 1 29.52 0.89 -2.22
N GLY A 2 29.40 1.59 -1.08
CA GLY A 2 28.21 1.47 -0.20
C GLY A 2 26.90 2.07 -0.75
N VAL A 3 26.94 3.18 -1.48
CA VAL A 3 25.73 3.87 -1.98
C VAL A 3 25.02 3.07 -3.07
N GLN A 4 25.76 2.44 -3.99
CA GLN A 4 25.16 1.64 -5.07
C GLN A 4 24.51 0.35 -4.54
N VAL A 5 25.17 -0.36 -3.62
CA VAL A 5 24.60 -1.56 -2.98
C VAL A 5 23.34 -1.22 -2.17
N SER A 6 23.32 -0.07 -1.49
CA SER A 6 22.14 0.41 -0.76
C SER A 6 20.96 0.76 -1.68
N HIS A 7 21.21 1.31 -2.86
CA HIS A 7 20.17 1.69 -3.82
C HIS A 7 19.52 0.45 -4.46
N THR A 8 20.34 -0.52 -4.90
CA THR A 8 19.86 -1.78 -5.47
C THR A 8 19.07 -2.61 -4.45
N SER A 9 19.52 -2.64 -3.18
CA SER A 9 18.79 -3.33 -2.10
C SER A 9 17.40 -2.74 -1.85
N TRP A 10 17.25 -1.42 -2.03
CA TRP A 10 15.98 -0.74 -1.81
C TRP A 10 15.00 -0.95 -2.98
N LEU A 11 15.48 -0.88 -4.23
CA LEU A 11 14.64 -1.18 -5.40
C LEU A 11 14.18 -2.64 -5.42
N MET A 12 15.03 -3.57 -5.01
CA MET A 12 14.63 -4.96 -4.89
C MET A 12 13.56 -5.15 -3.81
N HIS A 13 13.68 -4.44 -2.68
CA HIS A 13 12.68 -4.46 -1.63
C HIS A 13 11.33 -3.88 -2.08
N GLU A 14 11.34 -2.76 -2.81
CA GLU A 14 10.13 -2.16 -3.39
C GLU A 14 9.47 -3.11 -4.41
N PHE A 15 10.26 -3.71 -5.31
CA PHE A 15 9.77 -4.70 -6.27
C PHE A 15 9.10 -5.89 -5.58
N GLN A 16 9.76 -6.47 -4.58
CA GLN A 16 9.23 -7.61 -3.82
C GLN A 16 7.96 -7.24 -3.05
N THR A 17 7.92 -6.05 -2.45
CA THR A 17 6.73 -5.55 -1.74
C THR A 17 5.54 -5.41 -2.70
N LEU A 18 5.74 -4.75 -3.84
CA LEU A 18 4.73 -4.63 -4.90
C LEU A 18 4.26 -6.00 -5.38
N TYR A 19 5.19 -6.94 -5.59
CA TYR A 19 4.88 -8.26 -6.12
C TYR A 19 3.99 -9.06 -5.16
N GLN A 20 4.33 -9.06 -3.88
CA GLN A 20 3.56 -9.77 -2.86
C GLN A 20 2.19 -9.13 -2.62
N LEU A 21 2.10 -7.79 -2.66
CA LEU A 21 0.82 -7.09 -2.56
C LEU A 21 -0.07 -7.39 -3.77
N HIS A 22 0.47 -7.30 -4.99
CA HIS A 22 -0.24 -7.64 -6.20
C HIS A 22 -0.74 -9.10 -6.17
N LYS A 23 0.13 -10.06 -5.80
CA LYS A 23 -0.21 -11.48 -5.64
C LYS A 23 -1.27 -11.71 -4.56
N ALA A 24 -1.33 -10.87 -3.52
CA ALA A 24 -2.36 -10.90 -2.48
C ALA A 24 -3.70 -10.29 -2.93
N GLY A 25 -3.78 -9.76 -4.16
CA GLY A 25 -4.98 -9.12 -4.70
C GLY A 25 -5.12 -7.65 -4.31
N ALA A 26 -4.06 -7.02 -3.80
CA ALA A 26 -4.05 -5.58 -3.58
C ALA A 26 -4.13 -4.83 -4.92
N SER A 27 -4.84 -3.71 -4.90
CA SER A 27 -4.97 -2.78 -6.02
C SER A 27 -3.69 -1.95 -6.14
N VAL A 28 -2.63 -2.58 -6.63
CA VAL A 28 -1.30 -2.00 -6.89
C VAL A 28 -0.87 -2.35 -8.32
N PRO A 29 0.03 -1.57 -8.95
CA PRO A 29 0.55 -1.91 -10.28
C PRO A 29 1.23 -3.28 -10.24
N GLU A 30 1.00 -4.13 -11.25
CA GLU A 30 1.75 -5.37 -11.40
C GLU A 30 3.23 -5.02 -11.66
N PRO A 31 4.17 -5.46 -10.81
CA PRO A 31 5.58 -5.31 -11.12
C PRO A 31 6.01 -6.39 -12.11
N ILE A 32 6.60 -5.97 -13.24
CA ILE A 32 6.95 -6.83 -14.37
C ILE A 32 8.43 -7.23 -14.32
N ALA A 33 9.31 -6.27 -14.05
CA ALA A 33 10.75 -6.50 -13.96
C ALA A 33 11.43 -5.43 -13.11
N THR A 34 12.63 -5.72 -12.64
CA THR A 34 13.50 -4.75 -11.97
C THR A 34 14.90 -4.76 -12.56
N SER A 35 15.60 -3.65 -12.43
CA SER A 35 17.00 -3.46 -12.80
C SER A 35 17.73 -2.75 -11.65
N ASP A 36 19.03 -2.54 -11.77
CA ASP A 36 19.83 -1.89 -10.74
C ASP A 36 19.30 -0.50 -10.31
N ASN A 37 18.50 0.16 -11.17
CA ASN A 37 18.11 1.56 -11.02
C ASN A 37 16.61 1.84 -11.24
N ALA A 38 15.80 0.84 -11.61
CA ALA A 38 14.41 1.07 -12.02
C ALA A 38 13.55 -0.19 -11.93
N ILE A 39 12.26 0.01 -11.65
CA ILE A 39 11.21 -1.01 -11.70
C ILE A 39 10.31 -0.74 -12.92
N LEU A 40 10.06 -1.78 -13.71
CA LEU A 40 9.04 -1.82 -14.74
C LEU A 40 7.76 -2.39 -14.12
N MET A 41 6.64 -1.69 -14.29
CA MET A 41 5.34 -2.07 -13.73
C MET A 41 4.20 -1.63 -14.65
N ASP A 42 2.98 -2.05 -14.33
CA ASP A 42 1.77 -1.65 -15.04
C ASP A 42 1.59 -0.13 -15.12
N TYR A 43 1.07 0.30 -16.26
CA TYR A 43 0.64 1.67 -16.48
C TYR A 43 -0.85 1.82 -16.19
N VAL A 44 -1.21 2.69 -15.25
CA VAL A 44 -2.61 3.00 -14.92
C VAL A 44 -3.05 4.23 -15.72
N GLY A 45 -3.91 4.02 -16.70
CA GLY A 45 -4.39 5.06 -17.62
C GLY A 45 -4.69 4.51 -19.00
N ASP A 46 -4.70 5.39 -20.00
CA ASP A 46 -4.87 5.02 -21.41
C ASP A 46 -3.78 5.67 -22.29
N GLU A 47 -3.87 5.47 -23.61
CA GLU A 47 -2.94 6.04 -24.59
C GLU A 47 -2.88 7.58 -24.57
N ARG A 48 -3.88 8.25 -23.98
CA ARG A 48 -4.01 9.70 -23.98
C ARG A 48 -3.54 10.33 -22.69
N ARG A 49 -3.72 9.66 -21.55
CA ARG A 49 -3.35 10.20 -20.24
C ARG A 49 -3.12 9.13 -19.18
N ALA A 50 -2.28 9.50 -18.22
CA ALA A 50 -2.18 8.79 -16.96
C ALA A 50 -3.45 8.98 -16.13
N ALA A 51 -3.73 8.00 -15.29
CA ALA A 51 -4.77 8.10 -14.28
C ALA A 51 -4.47 9.27 -13.33
N PRO A 52 -5.45 10.16 -13.07
CA PRO A 52 -5.32 11.20 -12.06
C PRO A 52 -5.26 10.59 -10.66
N THR A 53 -4.73 11.37 -9.71
CA THR A 53 -4.80 11.02 -8.29
C THR A 53 -6.20 11.31 -7.75
N LEU A 54 -6.62 10.61 -6.68
CA LEU A 54 -7.91 10.86 -6.03
C LEU A 54 -8.07 12.31 -5.58
N ASN A 55 -6.99 12.98 -5.18
CA ASN A 55 -7.02 14.40 -4.81
C ASN A 55 -7.50 15.32 -5.95
N GLU A 56 -7.34 14.91 -7.21
CA GLU A 56 -7.79 15.67 -8.38
C GLU A 56 -9.23 15.35 -8.79
N ILE A 57 -9.88 14.42 -8.11
CA ILE A 57 -11.19 13.87 -8.47
C ILE A 57 -12.24 14.17 -7.40
N GLY A 58 -13.37 14.71 -7.86
CA GLY A 58 -14.60 14.76 -7.07
C GLY A 58 -15.41 13.50 -7.31
N LEU A 59 -15.68 12.74 -6.25
CA LEU A 59 -16.41 11.47 -6.32
C LEU A 59 -17.91 11.69 -6.12
N ALA A 60 -18.73 10.87 -6.77
CA ALA A 60 -20.15 10.81 -6.43
C ALA A 60 -20.33 10.11 -5.07
N SER A 61 -21.33 10.52 -4.28
CA SER A 61 -21.51 10.01 -2.90
C SER A 61 -21.63 8.48 -2.80
N GLY A 62 -22.24 7.81 -3.79
CA GLY A 62 -22.35 6.34 -3.80
C GLY A 62 -21.06 5.62 -4.21
N GLU A 63 -20.18 6.28 -4.95
CA GLU A 63 -18.88 5.75 -5.35
C GLU A 63 -17.83 5.94 -4.25
N ALA A 64 -17.87 7.08 -3.56
CA ALA A 64 -16.93 7.40 -2.49
C ALA A 64 -16.91 6.34 -1.38
N GLU A 65 -18.07 5.82 -0.98
CA GLU A 65 -18.15 4.78 0.05
C GLU A 65 -17.57 3.43 -0.42
N ALA A 66 -17.85 3.04 -1.68
CA ALA A 66 -17.29 1.82 -2.26
C ALA A 66 -15.75 1.91 -2.38
N LEU A 67 -15.24 3.04 -2.86
CA LEU A 67 -13.80 3.27 -2.98
C LEU A 67 -13.12 3.36 -1.61
N PHE A 68 -13.75 4.00 -0.63
CA PHE A 68 -13.25 4.02 0.75
C PHE A 68 -13.04 2.61 1.30
N HIS A 69 -14.04 1.73 1.14
CA HIS A 69 -13.90 0.34 1.57
C HIS A 69 -12.79 -0.41 0.81
N LYS A 70 -12.60 -0.15 -0.50
CA LYS A 70 -11.47 -0.69 -1.25
C LYS A 70 -10.12 -0.20 -0.70
N VAL A 71 -9.99 1.07 -0.32
CA VAL A 71 -8.76 1.59 0.29
C VAL A 71 -8.51 0.92 1.64
N ILE A 72 -9.51 0.81 2.52
CA ILE A 72 -9.36 0.13 3.82
C ILE A 72 -9.00 -1.35 3.64
N HIS A 73 -9.57 -2.03 2.65
CA HIS A 73 -9.22 -3.40 2.31
C HIS A 73 -7.75 -3.52 1.90
N ASN A 74 -7.25 -2.61 1.06
CA ASN A 74 -5.84 -2.57 0.68
C ASN A 74 -4.92 -2.32 1.88
N ILE A 75 -5.27 -1.40 2.79
CA ILE A 75 -4.52 -1.19 4.04
C ILE A 75 -4.50 -2.49 4.88
N THR A 76 -5.61 -3.23 4.91
CA THR A 76 -5.70 -4.51 5.62
C THR A 76 -4.74 -5.55 5.01
N LEU A 77 -4.73 -5.70 3.68
CA LEU A 77 -3.82 -6.62 2.98
C LEU A 77 -2.35 -6.27 3.24
N MET A 78 -1.99 -4.98 3.27
CA MET A 78 -0.65 -4.54 3.62
C MET A 78 -0.29 -4.96 5.05
N LEU A 79 -1.17 -4.69 6.02
CA LEU A 79 -0.95 -5.07 7.42
C LEU A 79 -0.84 -6.58 7.60
N GLU A 80 -1.65 -7.38 6.92
CA GLU A 80 -1.58 -8.84 6.93
C GLU A 80 -0.26 -9.40 6.37
N ARG A 81 0.52 -8.57 5.67
CA ARG A 81 1.88 -8.88 5.21
C ARG A 81 2.98 -8.21 6.03
N GLY A 82 2.62 -7.53 7.11
CA GLY A 82 3.57 -6.84 7.99
C GLY A 82 4.01 -5.48 7.47
N TRP A 83 3.24 -4.88 6.55
CA TRP A 83 3.58 -3.62 5.92
C TRP A 83 2.57 -2.51 6.23
N ILE A 84 3.09 -1.30 6.36
CA ILE A 84 2.31 -0.06 6.39
C ILE A 84 2.84 0.81 5.26
N HIS A 85 1.95 1.47 4.53
CA HIS A 85 2.34 2.29 3.39
C HIS A 85 3.33 3.40 3.76
N GLY A 86 3.15 4.07 4.90
CA GLY A 86 4.13 5.04 5.40
C GLY A 86 4.01 6.43 4.81
N ASP A 87 3.11 6.68 3.85
CA ASP A 87 2.69 8.02 3.42
C ASP A 87 1.32 8.03 2.70
N LEU A 88 0.43 7.06 2.99
CA LEU A 88 -0.81 6.93 2.24
C LEU A 88 -1.71 8.17 2.38
N SER A 89 -2.17 8.68 1.24
CA SER A 89 -3.11 9.78 1.12
C SER A 89 -3.77 9.76 -0.26
N ALA A 90 -4.73 10.65 -0.51
CA ALA A 90 -5.38 10.80 -1.82
C ALA A 90 -4.42 11.21 -2.96
N TYR A 91 -3.20 11.65 -2.64
CA TYR A 91 -2.15 11.95 -3.62
C TYR A 91 -1.46 10.69 -4.16
N ASN A 92 -1.49 9.60 -3.38
CA ASN A 92 -0.79 8.35 -3.70
C ASN A 92 -1.78 7.23 -4.06
N ILE A 93 -3.01 7.61 -4.39
CA ILE A 93 -4.05 6.70 -4.87
C ILE A 93 -4.50 7.23 -6.23
N LEU A 94 -4.24 6.46 -7.28
CA LEU A 94 -4.74 6.72 -8.62
C LEU A 94 -6.20 6.29 -8.73
N TYR A 95 -6.95 6.99 -9.57
CA TYR A 95 -8.33 6.67 -9.91
C TYR A 95 -8.49 6.55 -11.42
N TRP A 96 -9.01 5.42 -11.87
CA TRP A 96 -9.30 5.18 -13.28
C TRP A 96 -10.57 4.35 -13.42
N GLU A 97 -11.55 4.86 -14.17
CA GLU A 97 -12.78 4.13 -14.54
C GLU A 97 -13.53 3.45 -13.37
N GLY A 98 -13.59 4.10 -12.20
CA GLY A 98 -14.28 3.56 -11.02
C GLY A 98 -13.44 2.62 -10.15
N GLU A 99 -12.16 2.47 -10.48
CA GLU A 99 -11.18 1.65 -9.75
C GLU A 99 -10.06 2.51 -9.17
N ILE A 100 -9.44 2.00 -8.10
CA ILE A 100 -8.30 2.64 -7.44
C ILE A 100 -7.02 1.85 -7.68
N THR A 101 -5.88 2.53 -7.62
CA THR A 101 -4.57 1.87 -7.57
C THR A 101 -3.66 2.64 -6.62
N LEU A 102 -3.18 1.99 -5.56
CA LEU A 102 -2.20 2.56 -4.63
C LEU A 102 -0.83 2.55 -5.31
N ILE A 103 -0.08 3.64 -5.14
CA ILE A 103 1.26 3.82 -5.69
C ILE A 103 2.20 4.39 -4.63
N ASP A 104 3.49 4.52 -4.95
CA ASP A 104 4.51 5.09 -4.06
C ASP A 104 4.80 4.24 -2.81
N PHE A 105 5.19 2.98 -3.07
CA PHE A 105 5.74 2.03 -2.08
C PHE A 105 7.21 2.23 -1.61
N PRO A 106 8.02 3.18 -2.15
CA PRO A 106 9.28 3.65 -1.55
C PRO A 106 9.28 3.84 -0.03
N GLN A 107 8.13 4.23 0.54
CA GLN A 107 7.98 4.61 1.94
C GLN A 107 7.39 3.50 2.83
N VAL A 108 7.25 2.27 2.32
CA VAL A 108 6.68 1.17 3.10
C VAL A 108 7.52 0.89 4.35
N ALA A 109 6.85 0.87 5.49
CA ALA A 109 7.45 0.59 6.78
C ALA A 109 7.05 -0.82 7.26
N ASP A 110 8.02 -1.54 7.79
CA ASP A 110 7.81 -2.80 8.49
C ASP A 110 7.08 -2.56 9.83
N CYS A 111 6.05 -3.35 10.12
CA CYS A 111 5.30 -3.29 11.35
C CYS A 111 6.08 -3.78 12.59
N ALA A 112 6.89 -4.82 12.47
CA ALA A 112 7.46 -5.55 13.61
C ALA A 112 8.73 -4.89 14.15
N GLY A 113 9.52 -4.29 13.27
CA GLY A 113 10.76 -3.58 13.64
C GLY A 113 10.59 -2.12 14.04
N ASN A 114 9.38 -1.55 13.91
CA ASN A 114 9.17 -0.11 14.01
C ASN A 114 8.26 0.27 15.19
N SER A 115 8.86 0.87 16.23
CA SER A 115 8.10 1.39 17.39
C SER A 115 7.06 2.46 17.04
N GLN A 116 7.16 3.06 15.85
CA GLN A 116 6.22 4.05 15.32
C GLN A 116 5.17 3.45 14.38
N ALA A 117 5.19 2.14 14.10
CA ALA A 117 4.27 1.48 13.16
C ALA A 117 2.80 1.83 13.41
N HIS A 118 2.33 1.69 14.65
CA HIS A 118 0.95 2.04 15.02
C HIS A 118 0.63 3.52 14.73
N PHE A 119 1.56 4.44 15.02
CA PHE A 119 1.36 5.87 14.76
C PHE A 119 1.33 6.17 13.26
N ILE A 120 2.21 5.54 12.48
CA ILE A 120 2.26 5.67 11.02
C ILE A 120 0.94 5.17 10.41
N LEU A 121 0.47 3.99 10.80
CA LEU A 121 -0.83 3.46 10.36
C LEU A 121 -1.96 4.43 10.71
N GLN A 122 -2.00 4.93 11.94
CA GLN A 122 -3.02 5.87 12.36
C GLN A 122 -3.02 7.14 11.52
N ARG A 123 -1.85 7.68 11.18
CA ARG A 123 -1.72 8.86 10.31
C ARG A 123 -2.22 8.58 8.89
N ASP A 124 -1.84 7.45 8.31
CA ASP A 124 -2.25 7.03 6.98
C ASP A 124 -3.79 6.86 6.91
N VAL A 125 -4.38 6.15 7.88
CA VAL A 125 -5.84 6.00 8.01
C VAL A 125 -6.54 7.36 8.20
N THR A 126 -5.94 8.28 8.97
CA THR A 126 -6.49 9.62 9.19
C THR A 126 -6.56 10.41 7.89
N ARG A 127 -5.49 10.43 7.09
CA ARG A 127 -5.44 11.15 5.80
C ARG A 127 -6.44 10.60 4.79
N VAL A 128 -6.59 9.27 4.74
CA VAL A 128 -7.62 8.61 3.92
C VAL A 128 -9.02 9.04 4.38
N CYS A 129 -9.29 8.96 5.68
CA CYS A 129 -10.58 9.38 6.24
C CYS A 129 -10.89 10.86 5.99
N GLU A 130 -9.90 11.75 6.12
CA GLU A 130 -10.07 13.19 5.84
C GLU A 130 -10.49 13.44 4.39
N TYR A 131 -9.84 12.77 3.42
CA TYR A 131 -10.24 12.87 2.02
C TYR A 131 -11.67 12.34 1.81
N PHE A 132 -11.97 11.11 2.22
CA PHE A 132 -13.29 10.51 1.97
C PHE A 132 -14.42 11.21 2.74
N ALA A 133 -14.14 11.79 3.91
CA ALA A 133 -15.08 12.64 4.64
C ALA A 133 -15.42 13.91 3.84
N SER A 134 -14.44 14.52 3.15
CA SER A 134 -14.70 15.64 2.24
C SER A 134 -15.59 15.24 1.05
N GLN A 135 -15.61 13.95 0.69
CA GLN A 135 -16.46 13.36 -0.36
C GLN A 135 -17.81 12.83 0.19
N GLY A 136 -18.11 13.05 1.47
CA GLY A 136 -19.39 12.70 2.10
C GLY A 136 -19.43 11.34 2.82
N VAL A 137 -18.31 10.61 2.90
CA VAL A 137 -18.22 9.36 3.65
C VAL A 137 -18.18 9.64 5.16
N ARG A 138 -18.87 8.84 5.96
CA ARG A 138 -18.78 8.91 7.43
C ARG A 138 -17.78 7.89 7.93
N CYS A 139 -16.71 8.35 8.55
CA CYS A 139 -15.65 7.50 9.07
C CYS A 139 -15.10 8.04 10.40
N ASP A 140 -14.66 7.13 11.27
CA ASP A 140 -13.94 7.44 12.50
C ASP A 140 -12.51 6.89 12.36
N PRO A 141 -11.51 7.73 12.04
CA PRO A 141 -10.16 7.27 11.77
C PRO A 141 -9.52 6.59 12.99
N GLN A 142 -9.81 7.04 14.21
CA GLN A 142 -9.24 6.45 15.42
C GLN A 142 -9.83 5.07 15.70
N SER A 143 -11.13 4.88 15.46
CA SER A 143 -11.79 3.58 15.58
C SER A 143 -11.27 2.61 14.52
N ILE A 144 -11.16 3.04 13.26
CA ILE A 144 -10.69 2.20 12.16
C ILE A 144 -9.23 1.78 12.38
N ALA A 145 -8.32 2.71 12.69
CA ALA A 145 -6.92 2.40 12.93
C ALA A 145 -6.75 1.40 14.08
N ARG A 146 -7.54 1.57 15.16
CA ARG A 146 -7.53 0.63 16.30
C ARG A 146 -8.03 -0.75 15.90
N GLN A 147 -9.08 -0.84 15.10
CA GLN A 147 -9.61 -2.12 14.63
C GLN A 147 -8.61 -2.84 13.72
N LEU A 148 -8.02 -2.13 12.75
CA LEU A 148 -6.98 -2.66 11.88
C LEU A 148 -5.79 -3.18 12.69
N TRP A 149 -5.30 -2.38 13.64
CA TRP A 149 -4.19 -2.78 14.49
C TRP A 149 -4.51 -3.95 15.42
N ALA A 150 -5.74 -4.03 15.94
CA ALA A 150 -6.13 -5.15 16.80
C ALA A 150 -6.23 -6.49 16.04
N HIS A 151 -6.59 -6.45 14.76
CA HIS A 151 -6.56 -7.63 13.89
C HIS A 151 -5.13 -8.00 13.47
N PHE A 152 -4.23 -7.01 13.44
CA PHE A 152 -2.80 -7.22 13.24
C PHE A 152 -2.12 -7.67 14.55
N SER A 153 -2.04 -8.99 14.78
CA SER A 153 -1.29 -9.56 15.91
C SER A 153 0.20 -9.72 15.57
N PRO A 154 1.14 -9.13 16.34
CA PRO A 154 2.57 -9.38 16.18
C PRO A 154 2.99 -10.84 16.48
N LEU A 155 2.12 -11.63 17.13
CA LEU A 155 2.42 -13.02 17.51
C LEU A 155 2.49 -13.99 16.31
N ASP A 156 2.09 -13.56 15.11
CA ASP A 156 2.22 -14.33 13.85
C ASP A 156 3.58 -14.13 13.14
N GLU A 157 4.49 -13.32 13.69
CA GLU A 157 5.76 -12.96 13.04
C GLU A 157 6.71 -14.16 12.87
N HIS A 158 6.76 -15.06 13.86
CA HIS A 158 7.66 -16.21 13.83
C HIS A 158 7.24 -17.25 12.76
N ASP A 159 5.95 -17.31 12.44
CA ASP A 159 5.42 -18.14 11.35
C ASP A 159 5.59 -17.44 9.99
N ARG A 160 5.43 -16.10 9.93
CA ARG A 160 5.66 -15.31 8.70
C ARG A 160 7.11 -15.34 8.22
N LEU A 161 8.09 -15.16 9.11
CA LEU A 161 9.51 -15.22 8.75
C LEU A 161 9.93 -16.62 8.24
N ALA A 162 9.28 -17.68 8.76
CA ALA A 162 9.50 -19.04 8.29
C ALA A 162 8.95 -19.27 6.87
N ASP A 163 7.82 -18.64 6.51
CA ASP A 163 7.28 -18.66 5.15
C ASP A 163 8.10 -17.81 4.17
N TRP A 164 8.60 -16.64 4.61
CA TRP A 164 9.51 -15.79 3.83
C TRP A 164 10.79 -16.52 3.45
N SER A 165 11.38 -17.23 4.42
CA SER A 165 12.58 -18.03 4.21
C SER A 165 12.37 -19.21 3.26
N ARG A 166 11.12 -19.66 3.04
CA ARG A 166 10.82 -20.75 2.10
C ARG A 166 10.58 -20.23 0.68
N GLN A 167 9.93 -19.08 0.54
CA GLN A 167 9.72 -18.45 -0.77
C GLN A 167 11.03 -17.99 -1.43
N GLU A 168 12.02 -17.51 -0.65
CA GLU A 168 13.35 -17.16 -1.21
C GLU A 168 14.13 -18.36 -1.79
N TYR A 169 13.84 -19.60 -1.38
CA TYR A 169 14.53 -20.80 -1.87
C TYR A 169 13.84 -21.47 -3.07
N ASP A 170 12.53 -21.29 -3.25
CA ASP A 170 11.78 -21.91 -4.36
C ASP A 170 11.85 -21.08 -5.65
N GLU A 171 12.34 -19.84 -5.60
CA GLU A 171 12.51 -18.93 -6.75
C GLU A 171 13.99 -18.74 -7.18
N ALA A 172 14.93 -19.53 -6.62
CA ALA A 172 16.37 -19.53 -6.97
C ALA A 172 16.79 -20.79 -7.76
#